data_AF-A0A0C2ZFZ4-F1
#
_entry.id   AF-A0A0C2ZFZ4-F1
#
_cell.length_a   1.000
_cell.length_b   1.000
_cell.length_c   1.000
_cell.angle_alpha   90.00
_cell.angle_beta   90.00
_cell.angle_gamma   90.00
#
_symmetry.space_group_name_H-M   'P 1'
#
loop_
_entity.id
_entity.type
_entity.pdbx_description
1 polymer ?
#
loop_
_entity_poly.entity_id
_entity_poly.type
_entity_poly.pdbx_seq_one_letter_code
_entity_poly.pdbx_strand_id
1 'polypeptide(L)'
;FVNMLCVPPSVFQVILSLIEDHPVFYNHSNQSQESVEVQLGVTLYWMGRYGNGASLEDVAHFAGCSEGAVELYTKWCFTVIESLHNDFVCLPADQEKEEEKSWVNQHLGFRGIWQEGWVMYDGTIVVLCGKPGLNGEAYFTRKSNYGLNLQV
;
A
#
# COMPACT_ATOMS: atom_id res chain seq x y z
N PHE A 1 -4.87 -3.29 19.81
CA PHE A 1 -4.26 -3.80 18.58
C PHE A 1 -4.86 -3.13 17.34
N VAL A 2 -6.16 -3.27 17.06
CA VAL A 2 -6.79 -2.74 15.82
C VAL A 2 -6.62 -1.22 15.61
N ASN A 3 -6.64 -0.41 16.67
CA ASN A 3 -6.41 1.05 16.59
C ASN A 3 -4.96 1.44 16.23
N MET A 4 -4.03 0.49 16.20
CA MET A 4 -2.63 0.71 15.84
C MET A 4 -2.33 0.34 14.37
N LEU A 5 -3.33 -0.18 13.66
CA LEU A 5 -3.21 -0.54 12.25
C LEU A 5 -3.47 0.68 11.38
N CYS A 6 -2.79 0.77 10.22
CA CYS A 6 -3.02 1.85 9.24
C CYS A 6 -4.34 1.71 8.46
N VAL A 7 -5.31 0.96 8.99
CA VAL A 7 -6.65 0.79 8.42
C VAL A 7 -7.71 1.04 9.49
N PRO A 8 -8.86 1.64 9.15
CA PRO A 8 -9.97 1.77 10.08
C PRO A 8 -10.46 0.39 10.57
N PRO A 9 -10.94 0.27 11.83
CA PRO A 9 -11.45 -1.00 12.35
C PRO A 9 -12.54 -1.65 11.49
N SER A 10 -13.41 -0.85 10.87
CA SER A 10 -14.43 -1.36 9.94
C SER A 10 -13.84 -2.01 8.70
N VAL A 11 -12.81 -1.39 8.12
CA VAL A 11 -12.10 -1.93 6.95
C VAL A 11 -11.36 -3.21 7.31
N PHE A 12 -10.73 -3.25 8.49
CA PHE A 12 -10.08 -4.46 8.99
C PHE A 12 -11.05 -5.65 9.06
N GLN A 13 -12.25 -5.45 9.59
CA GLN A 13 -13.27 -6.49 9.69
C GLN A 13 -13.76 -6.96 8.31
N VAL A 14 -13.92 -6.05 7.35
CA VAL A 14 -14.27 -6.41 5.97
C VAL A 14 -13.17 -7.28 5.36
N ILE A 15 -11.91 -6.88 5.46
CA ILE A 15 -10.79 -7.68 4.94
C ILE A 15 -10.76 -9.05 5.61
N LEU A 16 -10.91 -9.12 6.93
CA LEU A 16 -10.94 -10.37 7.68
C LEU A 16 -12.04 -11.30 7.16
N SER A 17 -13.27 -10.80 7.00
CA SER A 17 -14.40 -11.59 6.47
C SER A 17 -14.21 -12.10 5.04
N LEU A 18 -13.36 -11.42 4.24
CA LEU A 18 -13.06 -11.86 2.87
C LEU A 18 -12.00 -12.96 2.82
N ILE A 19 -11.14 -13.06 3.85
CA ILE A 19 -9.96 -13.94 3.82
C ILE A 19 -10.01 -15.10 4.82
N GLU A 20 -10.87 -15.04 5.85
CA GLU A 20 -10.88 -15.98 6.98
C GLU A 20 -11.09 -17.45 6.60
N ASP A 21 -11.85 -17.70 5.53
CA ASP A 21 -12.16 -19.05 5.05
C ASP A 21 -11.13 -19.59 4.04
N HIS A 22 -10.08 -18.82 3.72
CA HIS A 22 -9.13 -19.22 2.69
C HIS A 22 -8.24 -20.39 3.15
N PRO A 23 -8.07 -21.46 2.35
CA PRO A 23 -7.37 -22.68 2.75
C PRO A 23 -5.89 -22.48 3.11
N VAL A 24 -5.27 -21.37 2.69
CA VAL A 24 -3.87 -21.04 3.04
C VAL A 24 -3.66 -20.88 4.55
N PHE A 25 -4.70 -20.49 5.29
CA PHE A 25 -4.65 -20.31 6.74
C PHE A 25 -4.89 -21.60 7.53
N TYR A 26 -5.29 -22.68 6.85
CA TYR A 26 -5.59 -23.97 7.47
C TYR A 26 -4.57 -25.01 7.04
N ASN A 27 -3.77 -25.49 7.98
CA ASN A 27 -3.03 -26.74 7.77
C ASN A 27 -3.85 -27.92 8.32
N HIS A 28 -3.68 -29.12 7.74
CA HIS A 28 -4.31 -30.34 8.22
C HIS A 28 -3.63 -30.88 9.50
N SER A 29 -3.01 -30.02 10.30
CA SER A 29 -2.25 -30.43 11.48
C SER A 29 -3.11 -30.36 12.74
N ASN A 30 -2.77 -31.19 13.73
CA ASN A 30 -3.40 -31.17 15.06
C ASN A 30 -2.90 -30.01 15.95
N GLN A 31 -2.06 -29.11 15.44
CA GLN A 31 -1.57 -27.97 16.22
C GLN A 31 -2.49 -26.77 16.06
N SER A 32 -2.77 -26.10 17.19
CA SER A 32 -3.52 -24.85 17.19
C SER A 32 -2.70 -23.80 16.42
N GLN A 33 -3.18 -23.44 15.23
CA GLN A 33 -2.64 -22.32 14.48
C GLN A 33 -3.16 -21.00 15.06
N GLU A 34 -2.36 -19.94 14.94
CA GLU A 34 -2.79 -18.61 15.36
C GLU A 34 -3.98 -18.14 14.52
N SER A 35 -4.88 -17.34 15.12
CA SER A 35 -6.10 -16.87 14.44
C SER A 35 -5.78 -16.02 13.20
N VAL A 36 -6.60 -16.11 12.14
CA VAL A 36 -6.43 -15.28 10.93
C VAL A 36 -6.47 -13.79 11.26
N GLU A 37 -7.27 -13.40 12.26
CA GLU A 37 -7.32 -12.04 12.79
C GLU A 37 -5.95 -11.54 13.26
N VAL A 38 -5.23 -12.34 14.05
CA VAL A 38 -3.89 -11.99 14.55
C VAL A 38 -2.89 -11.98 13.40
N GLN A 39 -2.93 -12.96 12.50
CA GLN A 39 -2.02 -13.01 11.35
C GLN A 39 -2.18 -11.77 10.43
N LEU A 40 -3.42 -11.40 10.13
CA LEU A 40 -3.76 -10.21 9.35
C LEU A 40 -3.32 -8.94 10.06
N GLY A 41 -3.61 -8.82 11.36
CA GLY A 41 -3.25 -7.62 12.11
C GLY A 41 -1.74 -7.47 12.29
N VAL A 42 -0.97 -8.56 12.46
CA VAL A 42 0.50 -8.50 12.48
C VAL A 42 1.04 -8.03 11.13
N THR A 43 0.48 -8.54 10.04
CA THR A 43 0.87 -8.14 8.68
C THR A 43 0.60 -6.65 8.44
N LEU A 44 -0.60 -6.17 8.78
CA LEU A 44 -0.97 -4.76 8.63
C LEU A 44 -0.20 -3.85 9.58
N TYR A 45 0.13 -4.33 10.77
CA TYR A 45 0.97 -3.61 11.72
C TYR A 45 2.39 -3.43 11.18
N TRP A 46 2.98 -4.46 10.57
CA TRP A 46 4.28 -4.37 9.91
C TRP A 46 4.26 -3.36 8.75
N MET A 47 3.28 -3.49 7.85
CA MET A 47 3.12 -2.64 6.67
C MET A 47 2.86 -1.16 7.01
N GLY A 48 2.29 -0.90 8.19
CA GLY A 48 2.06 0.46 8.68
C GLY A 48 3.30 1.19 9.23
N ARG A 49 4.44 0.49 9.39
CA ARG A 49 5.66 1.07 9.95
C ARG A 49 6.69 1.39 8.88
N TYR A 50 7.49 2.43 9.13
CA TYR A 50 8.58 2.86 8.25
C TYR A 50 9.89 3.07 9.02
N GLY A 51 11.02 2.98 8.31
CA GLY A 51 12.35 3.16 8.88
C GLY A 51 12.70 2.06 9.89
N ASN A 52 13.42 2.40 10.96
CA ASN A 52 13.90 1.44 11.94
C ASN A 52 12.77 0.70 12.68
N GLY A 53 11.56 1.27 12.75
CA GLY A 53 10.39 0.60 13.33
C GLY A 53 9.81 -0.51 12.45
N ALA A 54 10.26 -0.68 11.20
CA ALA A 54 9.82 -1.76 10.32
C ALA A 54 10.69 -3.03 10.42
N SER A 55 11.58 -3.11 11.42
CA SER A 55 12.39 -4.31 11.63
C SER A 55 11.51 -5.52 11.97
N LEU A 56 11.87 -6.69 11.43
CA LEU A 56 11.15 -7.93 11.71
C LEU A 56 11.22 -8.28 13.20
N GLU A 57 12.37 -8.06 13.84
CA GLU A 57 12.59 -8.28 15.26
C GLU A 57 11.63 -7.45 16.12
N ASP A 58 11.49 -6.14 15.84
CA ASP A 58 10.59 -5.27 16.61
C ASP A 58 9.11 -5.65 16.42
N VAL A 59 8.73 -6.09 15.22
CA VAL A 59 7.35 -6.54 14.94
C VAL A 59 7.07 -7.85 15.67
N ALA A 60 7.99 -8.81 15.58
CA ALA A 60 7.89 -10.11 16.22
C ALA A 60 7.82 -9.97 17.75
N HIS A 61 8.69 -9.13 18.33
CA HIS A 61 8.68 -8.83 19.75
C HIS A 61 7.37 -8.19 20.21
N PHE A 62 6.86 -7.21 19.45
CA PHE A 62 5.57 -6.56 19.75
C PHE A 62 4.38 -7.52 19.64
N ALA A 63 4.37 -8.37 18.62
CA ALA A 63 3.32 -9.33 18.35
C ALA A 63 3.39 -10.58 19.25
N GLY A 64 4.49 -10.79 19.97
CA GLY A 64 4.71 -11.98 20.78
C GLY A 64 4.92 -13.25 19.96
N CYS A 65 5.44 -13.13 18.73
CA CYS A 65 5.70 -14.24 17.83
C CYS A 65 7.17 -14.29 17.36
N SER A 66 7.54 -15.28 16.55
CA SER A 66 8.87 -15.35 15.94
C SER A 66 8.94 -14.52 14.66
N GLU A 67 10.14 -14.07 14.27
CA GLU A 67 10.34 -13.36 12.99
C GLU A 67 9.84 -14.17 11.80
N GLY A 68 10.11 -15.48 11.79
CA GLY A 68 9.60 -16.39 10.76
C GLY A 68 8.07 -16.49 10.73
N ALA A 69 7.38 -16.30 11.87
CA ALA A 69 5.93 -16.22 11.89
C ALA A 69 5.43 -14.93 11.23
N VAL A 70 6.08 -13.78 11.46
CA VAL A 70 5.76 -12.52 10.79
C VAL A 70 5.88 -12.65 9.26
N GLU A 71 6.98 -13.25 8.79
CA GLU A 71 7.17 -13.50 7.35
C GLU A 71 6.10 -14.44 6.78
N LEU A 72 5.77 -15.52 7.52
CA LEU A 72 4.79 -16.51 7.09
C LEU A 72 3.37 -15.92 7.03
N TYR A 73 2.96 -15.19 8.07
CA TYR A 73 1.67 -14.50 8.11
C TYR A 73 1.55 -13.51 6.96
N THR A 74 2.62 -12.76 6.70
CA THR A 74 2.64 -11.81 5.59
C THR A 74 2.47 -12.53 4.26
N LYS A 75 3.28 -13.56 4.00
CA LYS A 75 3.19 -14.34 2.76
C LYS A 75 1.78 -14.90 2.52
N TRP A 76 1.15 -15.45 3.56
CA TRP A 76 -0.21 -15.97 3.46
C TRP A 76 -1.23 -14.88 3.20
N CYS A 77 -1.18 -13.76 3.94
CA CYS A 77 -2.07 -12.62 3.71
C CYS A 77 -1.96 -12.10 2.28
N PHE A 78 -0.75 -11.92 1.74
CA PHE A 78 -0.56 -11.51 0.35
C PHE A 78 -1.13 -12.54 -0.64
N THR A 79 -0.90 -13.83 -0.41
CA THR A 79 -1.45 -14.88 -1.28
C THR A 79 -2.97 -14.81 -1.38
N VAL A 80 -3.68 -14.54 -0.27
CA VAL A 80 -5.15 -14.40 -0.30
C VAL A 80 -5.58 -13.08 -0.90
N ILE A 81 -4.91 -11.97 -0.57
CA ILE A 81 -5.26 -10.66 -1.14
C ILE A 81 -5.08 -10.67 -2.66
N GLU A 82 -4.02 -11.33 -3.17
CA GLU A 82 -3.79 -11.51 -4.59
C GLU A 82 -4.85 -12.39 -5.26
N SER A 83 -5.42 -13.39 -4.56
CA SER A 83 -6.49 -14.21 -5.13
C SER A 83 -7.80 -13.42 -5.34
N LEU A 84 -8.02 -12.37 -4.54
CA LEU A 84 -9.13 -11.43 -4.69
C LEU A 84 -8.92 -10.39 -5.79
N HIS A 85 -7.75 -10.36 -6.45
CA HIS A 85 -7.41 -9.31 -7.42
C HIS A 85 -8.49 -9.12 -8.49
N ASN A 86 -8.99 -10.20 -9.09
CA ASN A 86 -9.95 -10.08 -10.20
C ASN A 86 -11.36 -9.64 -9.76
N ASP A 87 -11.68 -9.76 -8.47
CA ASP A 87 -12.98 -9.35 -7.93
C ASP A 87 -13.02 -7.84 -7.68
N PHE A 88 -11.88 -7.22 -7.38
CA PHE A 88 -11.78 -5.80 -7.02
C PHE A 88 -11.01 -4.94 -8.02
N VAL A 89 -10.10 -5.53 -8.80
CA VAL A 89 -9.30 -4.83 -9.81
C VAL A 89 -9.90 -5.13 -11.18
N CYS A 90 -10.85 -4.29 -11.58
CA CYS A 90 -11.37 -4.28 -12.95
C CYS A 90 -10.51 -3.34 -13.80
N LEU A 91 -9.72 -3.90 -14.71
CA LEU A 91 -9.08 -3.08 -15.74
C LEU A 91 -10.16 -2.65 -16.75
N PRO A 92 -10.18 -1.37 -17.16
CA PRO A 92 -11.16 -0.91 -18.13
C PRO A 92 -11.02 -1.65 -19.45
N ALA A 93 -12.14 -1.95 -20.08
CA ALA A 93 -12.16 -2.52 -21.43
C ALA A 93 -11.61 -1.52 -22.44
N ASP A 94 -11.14 -2.00 -23.60
CA ASP A 94 -10.55 -1.11 -24.61
C ASP A 94 -11.53 -0.05 -25.10
N GLN A 95 -12.83 -0.38 -25.17
CA GLN A 95 -13.88 0.59 -25.49
C GLN A 95 -14.04 1.66 -24.41
N GLU A 96 -14.05 1.27 -23.13
CA GLU A 96 -14.15 2.21 -22.00
C GLU A 96 -12.93 3.15 -21.96
N LYS A 97 -11.74 2.61 -22.25
CA LYS A 97 -10.53 3.44 -22.38
C LYS A 97 -10.67 4.49 -23.47
N GLU A 98 -11.18 4.14 -24.65
CA GLU A 98 -11.37 5.09 -25.75
C GLU A 98 -12.44 6.15 -25.45
N GLU A 99 -13.52 5.76 -24.76
CA GLU A 99 -14.55 6.69 -24.29
C GLU A 99 -13.99 7.70 -23.30
N GLU A 100 -13.22 7.23 -22.31
CA GLU A 100 -12.54 8.10 -21.33
C GLU A 100 -11.49 9.00 -22.00
N LYS A 101 -10.68 8.47 -22.94
CA LYS A 101 -9.76 9.30 -23.75
C LYS A 101 -10.51 10.40 -24.49
N SER A 102 -11.64 10.09 -25.12
CA SER A 102 -12.46 11.07 -25.83
C SER A 102 -13.04 12.13 -24.88
N TRP A 103 -13.53 11.70 -23.71
CA TRP A 103 -14.03 12.60 -22.68
C TRP A 103 -12.95 13.59 -22.21
N VAL A 104 -11.75 13.10 -21.89
CA VAL A 104 -10.61 13.93 -21.46
C VAL A 104 -10.19 14.93 -22.55
N ASN A 105 -10.11 14.51 -23.82
CA ASN A 105 -9.79 15.41 -24.93
C ASN A 105 -10.81 16.57 -25.05
N GLN A 106 -12.10 16.26 -24.90
CA GLN A 106 -13.18 17.23 -25.04
C GLN A 106 -13.23 18.23 -23.88
N HIS A 107 -12.94 17.78 -22.66
CA HIS A 107 -13.14 18.59 -21.45
C HIS A 107 -11.88 19.29 -20.95
N LEU A 108 -10.70 18.69 -21.12
CA LEU A 108 -9.44 19.22 -20.56
C LEU A 108 -8.53 19.86 -21.61
N GLY A 109 -8.86 19.73 -22.91
CA GLY A 109 -8.11 20.36 -23.99
C GLY A 109 -6.71 19.80 -24.21
N PHE A 110 -6.32 18.73 -23.51
CA PHE A 110 -5.08 18.01 -23.76
C PHE A 110 -5.15 17.34 -25.14
N ARG A 111 -4.43 17.87 -26.13
CA ARG A 111 -4.29 17.25 -27.45
C ARG A 111 -2.86 16.73 -27.61
N GLY A 112 -2.66 15.45 -27.92
CA GLY A 112 -1.33 14.91 -28.23
C GLY A 112 -1.08 13.47 -27.76
N ILE A 113 0.22 13.16 -27.59
CA ILE A 113 0.83 11.82 -27.41
C ILE A 113 0.46 11.10 -26.10
N TRP A 114 -0.37 11.73 -25.25
CA TRP A 114 -0.75 11.17 -23.94
C TRP A 114 -1.72 9.99 -24.04
N GLN A 115 -2.45 9.86 -25.16
CA GLN A 115 -3.48 8.83 -25.36
C GLN A 115 -2.89 7.40 -25.42
N GLU A 116 -1.64 7.26 -25.81
CA GLU A 116 -0.94 5.98 -25.97
C GLU A 116 0.15 5.77 -24.91
N GLY A 117 0.17 6.61 -23.88
CA GLY A 117 1.17 6.60 -22.82
C GLY A 117 0.56 6.50 -21.43
N TRP A 118 1.38 6.14 -20.45
CA TRP A 118 1.01 6.23 -19.04
C TRP A 118 1.30 7.66 -18.57
N VAL A 119 0.28 8.40 -18.15
CA VAL A 119 0.48 9.68 -17.45
C VAL A 119 0.92 9.36 -16.02
N MET A 120 2.22 9.18 -15.82
CA MET A 120 2.78 9.16 -14.47
C MET A 120 2.79 10.59 -13.93
N TYR A 121 1.89 10.88 -13.00
CA TYR A 121 1.99 12.05 -12.11
C TYR A 121 3.10 11.80 -11.08
N ASP A 122 4.36 11.93 -11.49
CA ASP A 122 5.44 12.06 -10.52
C ASP A 122 5.63 13.54 -10.16
N GLY A 123 5.73 13.83 -8.87
CA GLY A 123 5.98 15.18 -8.39
C GLY A 123 7.36 15.63 -8.86
N THR A 124 7.43 16.73 -9.63
CA THR A 124 8.73 17.28 -10.02
C THR A 124 9.29 18.10 -8.87
N ILE A 125 10.46 17.71 -8.37
CA ILE A 125 11.16 18.50 -7.35
C ILE A 125 11.85 19.69 -8.02
N VAL A 126 11.38 20.91 -7.73
CA VAL A 126 12.09 22.15 -8.06
C VAL A 126 13.17 22.36 -7.01
N VAL A 127 14.43 22.19 -7.41
CA VAL A 127 15.58 22.33 -6.50
C VAL A 127 15.80 23.81 -6.17
N LEU A 128 15.89 24.11 -4.88
CA LEU A 128 16.19 25.43 -4.35
C LEU A 128 17.70 25.62 -4.24
N CYS A 129 18.17 26.85 -4.47
CA CYS A 129 19.59 27.21 -4.38
C CYS A 129 20.15 27.10 -2.94
N GLY A 130 19.27 27.12 -1.93
CA GLY A 130 19.65 26.99 -0.53
C GLY A 130 18.46 26.71 0.38
N LYS A 131 18.77 26.55 1.67
CA LYS A 131 17.78 26.30 2.72
C LYS A 131 16.81 27.47 2.85
N PRO A 132 15.48 27.25 2.77
CA PRO A 132 14.50 28.30 3.05
C PRO A 132 14.61 28.83 4.47
N GLY A 133 14.38 30.14 4.65
CA GLY A 133 14.49 30.80 5.95
C GLY A 133 13.40 30.37 6.95
N LEU A 134 12.20 30.04 6.46
CA LEU A 134 11.10 29.52 7.26
C LEU A 134 10.99 28.00 7.05
N ASN A 135 11.00 27.23 8.14
CA ASN A 135 10.84 25.76 8.11
C ASN A 135 11.79 25.04 7.14
N GLY A 136 13.03 25.50 6.96
CA GLY A 136 13.95 24.99 5.96
C GLY A 136 14.17 23.46 5.97
N GLU A 137 14.06 22.83 7.14
CA GLU A 137 14.13 21.36 7.28
C GLU A 137 13.00 20.63 6.53
N ALA A 138 11.81 21.22 6.46
CA ALA A 138 10.67 20.64 5.76
C ALA A 138 10.87 20.55 4.24
N TYR A 139 11.85 21.29 3.71
CA TYR A 139 12.19 21.32 2.29
C TYR A 139 13.39 20.44 1.94
N PHE A 140 14.01 19.78 2.92
CA PHE A 140 15.13 18.89 2.66
C PHE A 140 14.63 17.55 2.11
N THR A 141 15.01 17.23 0.89
CA THR A 141 14.51 16.05 0.18
C THR A 141 15.42 14.83 0.39
N ARG A 142 14.90 13.64 0.05
CA ARG A 142 15.68 12.38 0.02
C ARG A 142 16.93 12.47 -0.87
N LYS A 143 16.96 13.37 -1.85
CA LYS A 143 18.11 13.60 -2.75
C LYS A 143 19.20 14.49 -2.15
N SER A 144 19.13 14.75 -0.83
CA SER A 144 20.10 15.59 -0.11
C SER A 144 20.21 17.01 -0.64
N ASN A 145 19.11 17.57 -1.13
CA ASN A 145 18.99 18.96 -1.56
C ASN A 145 17.72 19.59 -1.00
N TYR A 146 17.62 20.92 -1.07
CA TYR A 146 16.38 21.63 -0.74
C TYR A 146 15.50 21.70 -1.98
N GLY A 147 14.21 21.39 -1.87
CA GLY A 147 13.32 21.37 -3.02
C GLY A 147 11.84 21.47 -2.69
N LEU A 148 11.07 21.90 -3.67
CA LEU A 148 9.60 21.97 -3.63
C LEU A 148 9.02 20.90 -4.55
N ASN A 149 8.04 20.13 -4.06
CA ASN A 149 7.27 19.25 -4.93
C ASN A 149 6.28 20.11 -5.74
N LEU A 150 6.47 20.10 -7.06
CA LEU A 150 5.51 20.63 -8.02
C LEU A 150 4.65 19.46 -8.50
N GLN A 151 3.36 19.52 -8.25
CA GLN A 151 2.34 18.63 -8.82
C GLN A 151 1.42 19.51 -9.67
N VAL A 152 1.15 19.09 -10.91
CA VAL A 152 0.20 19.75 -11.83
C VAL A 152 -1.10 18.98 -11.81
#